data_AF-K5UU41-F1
#
_entry.id   AF-K5UU41-F1
#
_cell.length_a   1.000
_cell.length_b   1.000
_cell.length_c   1.000
_cell.angle_alpha   90.00
_cell.angle_beta   90.00
_cell.angle_gamma   90.00
#
_symmetry.space_group_name_H-M   'P 1'
#
loop_
_entity.id
_entity.type
_entity.pdbx_description
1 polymer ?
#
loop_
_entity_poly.entity_id
_entity_poly.type
_entity_poly.pdbx_seq_one_letter_code
_entity_poly.pdbx_strand_id
1 'polypeptide(L)'
;MSPPTLEDIRKLVQELTDLAPALPESVPLAKKTDRISKILASTQGEDEFHTFNRRYNALFGVDCRIGPRMRYVTRGKYGMLAWCEYIRSIKLDDPSMQSAVVELRLKSLIKELEFLV
;
A
#
# COMPACT_ATOMS: atom_id res chain seq x y z
N MET A 1 17.46 -15.27 -2.83
CA MET A 1 16.41 -15.12 -1.81
C MET A 1 15.30 -16.08 -2.16
N SER A 2 14.84 -16.88 -1.19
CA SER A 2 13.62 -17.67 -1.37
C SER A 2 12.42 -16.73 -1.53
N PRO A 3 11.39 -17.11 -2.30
CA PRO A 3 10.16 -16.31 -2.37
C PRO A 3 9.51 -16.21 -0.98
N PRO A 4 8.84 -15.08 -0.67
CA PRO A 4 8.12 -14.93 0.59
C PRO A 4 6.97 -15.94 0.64
N THR A 5 6.69 -16.46 1.83
CA THR A 5 5.54 -17.33 2.05
C THR A 5 4.25 -16.50 2.15
N LEU A 6 3.10 -17.16 2.00
CA LEU A 6 1.79 -16.57 2.31
C LEU A 6 1.76 -15.96 3.73
N GLU A 7 2.39 -16.61 4.70
CA GLU A 7 2.43 -16.11 6.08
C GLU A 7 3.25 -14.81 6.19
N ASP A 8 4.36 -14.71 5.46
CA ASP A 8 5.17 -13.49 5.42
C ASP A 8 4.37 -12.31 4.85
N ILE A 9 3.64 -12.52 3.75
CA ILE A 9 2.80 -11.49 3.16
C ILE A 9 1.66 -11.10 4.13
N ARG A 10 1.00 -12.06 4.78
CA ARG A 10 -0.07 -11.79 5.75
C ARG A 10 0.42 -10.95 6.93
N LYS A 11 1.62 -11.23 7.46
CA LYS A 11 2.23 -10.43 8.54
C LYS A 11 2.43 -8.98 8.10
N LEU A 12 2.96 -8.76 6.90
CA LEU A 12 3.16 -7.41 6.37
C LEU A 12 1.84 -6.67 6.14
N VAL A 13 0.81 -7.36 5.65
CA VAL A 13 -0.54 -6.77 5.51
C VAL A 13 -1.09 -6.38 6.88
N GLN A 14 -0.97 -7.25 7.88
CA GLN A 14 -1.43 -6.98 9.24
C GLN A 14 -0.72 -5.75 9.82
N GLU A 15 0.61 -5.72 9.79
CA GLU A 15 1.44 -4.62 10.27
C GLU A 15 1.07 -3.28 9.60
N LEU A 16 0.92 -3.26 8.27
CA LEU A 16 0.46 -2.09 7.55
C LEU A 16 -0.90 -1.60 8.06
N THR A 17 -1.81 -2.54 8.33
CA THR A 17 -3.16 -2.22 8.80
C THR A 17 -3.24 -1.79 10.26
N ASP A 18 -2.22 -2.09 11.05
CA ASP A 18 -2.09 -1.63 12.43
C ASP A 18 -1.43 -0.23 12.49
N LEU A 19 -0.50 0.06 11.59
CA LEU A 19 0.15 1.37 11.47
C LEU A 19 -0.76 2.46 10.86
N ALA A 20 -1.55 2.12 9.84
CA ALA A 20 -2.42 3.08 9.15
C ALA A 20 -3.38 3.88 10.06
N PRO A 21 -4.08 3.28 11.06
CA PRO A 21 -4.91 4.04 11.99
C PRO A 21 -4.10 4.87 13.02
N ALA A 22 -2.83 4.55 13.24
CA ALA A 22 -1.95 5.24 14.17
C ALA A 22 -1.35 6.55 13.60
N LEU A 23 -1.57 6.86 12.32
CA LEU A 23 -1.03 8.06 11.70
C LEU A 23 -1.47 9.34 12.43
N PRO A 24 -0.54 10.23 12.82
CA PRO A 24 -0.84 11.42 13.61
C PRO A 24 -1.56 12.49 12.79
N GLU A 25 -2.07 13.50 13.49
CA GLU A 25 -2.80 14.61 12.85
C GLU A 25 -1.94 15.49 11.94
N SER A 26 -0.61 15.43 12.10
CA SER A 26 0.36 16.07 11.18
C SER A 26 0.30 15.47 9.77
N VAL A 27 -0.19 14.24 9.62
CA VAL A 27 -0.50 13.63 8.31
C VAL A 27 -1.85 14.15 7.82
N PRO A 28 -1.94 14.71 6.60
CA PRO A 28 -3.18 15.26 6.07
C PRO A 28 -4.33 14.24 6.05
N LEU A 29 -5.53 14.67 6.45
CA LEU A 29 -6.75 13.87 6.37
C LEU A 29 -7.22 13.77 4.92
N ALA A 30 -7.40 12.54 4.44
CA ALA A 30 -7.82 12.28 3.07
C ALA A 30 -9.29 12.66 2.81
N LYS A 31 -9.55 13.16 1.60
CA LYS A 31 -10.88 13.40 1.03
C LYS A 31 -11.18 12.37 -0.06
N LYS A 32 -12.47 12.19 -0.37
CA LYS A 32 -12.92 11.29 -1.45
C LYS A 32 -12.35 11.67 -2.83
N THR A 33 -11.99 12.93 -3.01
CA THR A 33 -11.38 13.46 -4.25
C THR A 33 -9.88 13.24 -4.33
N ASP A 34 -9.25 12.72 -3.28
CA ASP A 34 -7.80 12.54 -3.21
C ASP A 34 -7.35 11.31 -3.98
N ARG A 35 -6.04 11.23 -4.19
CA ARG A 35 -5.44 10.30 -5.16
C ARG A 35 -5.66 8.84 -4.79
N ILE A 36 -5.55 8.46 -3.51
CA ILE A 36 -5.80 7.08 -3.06
C ILE A 36 -7.21 6.65 -3.45
N SER A 37 -8.23 7.41 -3.06
CA SER A 37 -9.62 7.09 -3.39
C SER A 37 -9.87 7.01 -4.91
N LYS A 38 -9.30 7.93 -5.69
CA LYS A 38 -9.42 7.91 -7.16
C LYS A 38 -8.76 6.68 -7.80
N ILE A 39 -7.55 6.32 -7.38
CA ILE A 39 -6.82 5.19 -7.94
C ILE A 39 -7.49 3.86 -7.60
N LEU A 40 -7.94 3.68 -6.35
CA LEU A 40 -8.65 2.47 -5.94
C LEU A 40 -9.97 2.28 -6.73
N ALA A 41 -10.62 3.37 -7.14
CA ALA A 41 -11.85 3.31 -7.92
C ALA A 41 -11.65 3.06 -9.44
N SER A 42 -10.49 3.41 -10.00
CA SER A 42 -10.32 3.50 -11.47
C SER A 42 -9.20 2.64 -12.06
N THR A 43 -8.22 2.22 -11.26
CA THR A 43 -7.06 1.49 -11.75
C THR A 43 -7.24 -0.01 -11.54
N GLN A 44 -7.22 -0.76 -12.63
CA GLN A 44 -7.26 -2.23 -12.66
C GLN A 44 -6.19 -2.77 -13.64
N GLY A 45 -5.68 -3.96 -13.33
CA GLY A 45 -4.79 -4.75 -14.17
C GLY A 45 -5.50 -5.99 -14.72
N GLU A 46 -4.75 -6.84 -15.40
CA GLU A 46 -5.25 -8.08 -15.99
C GLU A 46 -5.63 -9.11 -14.92
N ASP A 47 -4.92 -9.08 -13.79
CA ASP A 47 -5.16 -9.90 -12.60
C ASP A 47 -4.93 -9.08 -11.31
N GLU A 48 -4.99 -9.74 -10.15
CA GLU A 48 -4.79 -9.11 -8.85
C GLU A 48 -3.38 -8.54 -8.67
N PHE A 49 -2.35 -9.26 -9.10
CA PHE A 49 -0.96 -8.82 -9.03
C PHE A 49 -0.71 -7.58 -9.89
N HIS A 50 -1.18 -7.56 -11.13
CA HIS A 50 -1.09 -6.41 -12.02
C HIS A 50 -1.91 -5.24 -11.49
N THR A 51 -3.09 -5.49 -10.91
CA THR A 51 -3.91 -4.46 -10.27
C THR A 51 -3.17 -3.83 -9.10
N PHE A 52 -2.62 -4.65 -8.20
CA PHE A 52 -1.81 -4.20 -7.07
C PHE A 52 -0.63 -3.37 -7.55
N ASN A 53 0.13 -3.88 -8.52
CA ASN A 53 1.33 -3.20 -9.00
C ASN A 53 1.03 -1.86 -9.66
N ARG A 54 -0.03 -1.79 -10.48
CA ARG A 54 -0.47 -0.53 -11.12
C ARG A 54 -0.92 0.48 -10.09
N ARG A 55 -1.77 0.08 -9.14
CA ARG A 55 -2.25 0.97 -8.07
C ARG A 55 -1.11 1.48 -7.21
N TYR A 56 -0.23 0.58 -6.77
CA TYR A 56 0.94 0.95 -5.98
C TYR A 56 1.85 1.90 -6.76
N ASN A 57 2.15 1.63 -8.03
CA ASN A 57 2.99 2.53 -8.84
C ASN A 57 2.32 3.91 -9.03
N ALA A 58 1.01 3.96 -9.24
CA ALA A 58 0.29 5.22 -9.42
C ALA A 58 0.25 6.09 -8.15
N LEU A 59 0.34 5.46 -6.98
CA LEU A 59 0.29 6.11 -5.67
C LEU A 59 1.68 6.35 -5.06
N PHE A 60 2.62 5.46 -5.30
CA PHE A 60 3.89 5.40 -4.57
C PHE A 60 5.09 5.17 -5.51
N GLY A 61 4.85 4.98 -6.82
CA GLY A 61 5.88 4.65 -7.82
C GLY A 61 6.60 5.84 -8.46
N VAL A 62 6.54 7.03 -7.86
CA VAL A 62 7.27 8.24 -8.29
C VAL A 62 7.78 8.90 -7.00
N ASP A 63 9.07 9.09 -6.70
CA ASP A 63 10.25 9.31 -7.54
C ASP A 63 11.51 8.87 -6.79
N CYS A 64 12.26 7.89 -7.30
CA CYS A 64 13.59 7.52 -6.74
C CYS A 64 14.67 8.58 -7.01
N ARG A 65 14.33 9.78 -7.52
CA ARG A 65 15.32 10.74 -8.00
C ARG A 65 15.38 12.06 -7.24
N ILE A 66 14.32 12.51 -6.55
CA ILE A 66 14.32 13.85 -5.89
C ILE A 66 13.52 13.86 -4.57
N GLY A 67 13.71 12.85 -3.72
CA GLY A 67 13.25 12.85 -2.32
C GLY A 67 12.80 11.46 -1.80
N PRO A 68 13.03 11.12 -0.53
CA PRO A 68 12.83 9.75 -0.01
C PRO A 68 11.38 9.39 0.38
N ARG A 69 10.37 10.22 0.08
CA ARG A 69 9.05 10.16 0.73
C ARG A 69 7.88 9.88 -0.20
N MET A 70 6.90 9.12 0.29
CA MET A 70 5.68 8.79 -0.44
C MET A 70 4.67 9.93 -0.33
N ARG A 71 4.66 10.80 -1.35
CA ARG A 71 3.89 12.06 -1.39
C ARG A 71 2.39 11.93 -1.10
N TYR A 72 1.79 10.77 -1.35
CA TYR A 72 0.34 10.58 -1.29
C TYR A 72 -0.15 9.84 -0.04
N VAL A 73 0.71 9.62 0.96
CA VAL A 73 0.27 9.11 2.26
C VAL A 73 -0.63 10.14 2.92
N THR A 74 -1.87 9.75 3.19
CA THR A 74 -2.91 10.56 3.83
C THR A 74 -3.70 9.67 4.79
N ARG A 75 -4.16 10.21 5.92
CA ARG A 75 -4.86 9.42 6.95
C ARG A 75 -6.36 9.32 6.70
N GLY A 76 -7.02 8.42 7.43
CA GLY A 76 -8.47 8.28 7.47
C GLY A 76 -9.08 7.49 6.31
N LYS A 77 -10.42 7.46 6.27
CA LYS A 77 -11.23 6.55 5.42
C LYS A 77 -11.02 6.64 3.91
N TYR A 78 -10.48 7.73 3.39
CA TYR A 78 -10.21 7.89 1.95
C TYR A 78 -8.72 7.81 1.62
N GLY A 79 -7.87 7.62 2.64
CA GLY A 79 -6.42 7.54 2.55
C GLY A 79 -5.94 6.13 2.87
N MET A 80 -5.00 6.00 3.81
CA MET A 80 -4.36 4.72 4.14
C MET A 80 -5.35 3.65 4.62
N LEU A 81 -6.47 4.02 5.27
CA LEU A 81 -7.48 3.02 5.64
C LEU A 81 -8.16 2.40 4.41
N ALA A 82 -8.44 3.17 3.36
CA ALA A 82 -8.98 2.64 2.11
C ALA A 82 -7.98 1.72 1.40
N TRP A 83 -6.68 2.04 1.48
CA TRP A 83 -5.62 1.18 0.96
C TRP A 83 -5.53 -0.14 1.73
N CYS A 84 -5.63 -0.10 3.05
CA CYS A 84 -5.67 -1.29 3.91
C CYS A 84 -6.89 -2.17 3.63
N GLU A 85 -8.08 -1.57 3.47
CA GLU A 85 -9.30 -2.30 3.06
C GLU A 85 -9.11 -2.99 1.71
N TYR A 86 -8.53 -2.28 0.74
CA TYR A 86 -8.20 -2.87 -0.56
C TYR A 86 -7.25 -4.06 -0.40
N ILE A 87 -6.12 -3.92 0.28
CA ILE A 87 -5.14 -5.02 0.39
C ILE A 87 -5.74 -6.24 1.09
N ARG A 88 -6.55 -6.04 2.14
CA ARG A 88 -7.25 -7.14 2.84
C ARG A 88 -8.22 -7.90 1.94
N SER A 89 -8.70 -7.28 0.86
CA SER A 89 -9.61 -7.92 -0.10
C SER A 89 -8.90 -8.76 -1.18
N ILE A 90 -7.57 -8.69 -1.27
CA ILE A 90 -6.77 -9.42 -2.28
C ILE A 90 -6.63 -10.90 -1.87
N LYS A 91 -6.66 -11.81 -2.84
CA LYS A 91 -6.38 -13.24 -2.64
C LYS A 91 -4.87 -13.47 -2.52
N LEU A 92 -4.36 -13.35 -1.31
CA LEU A 92 -2.93 -13.47 -1.02
C LEU A 92 -2.37 -14.89 -1.25
N ASP A 93 -3.23 -15.90 -1.34
CA ASP A 93 -2.86 -17.29 -1.64
C ASP A 93 -2.48 -17.50 -3.11
N ASP A 94 -2.74 -16.54 -4.00
CA ASP A 94 -2.21 -16.54 -5.37
C ASP A 94 -0.66 -16.52 -5.35
N PRO A 95 0.03 -17.43 -6.05
CA PRO A 95 1.50 -17.46 -6.12
C PRO A 95 2.14 -16.16 -6.60
N SER A 96 1.47 -15.39 -7.47
CA SER A 96 1.96 -14.08 -7.94
C SER A 96 2.00 -13.03 -6.83
N MET A 97 1.10 -13.14 -5.84
CA MET A 97 1.07 -12.29 -4.65
C MET A 97 2.17 -12.66 -3.64
N GLN A 98 2.70 -13.88 -3.72
CA GLN A 98 3.84 -14.38 -2.94
C GLN A 98 5.18 -14.10 -3.64
N SER A 99 5.33 -12.90 -4.20
CA SER A 99 6.53 -12.48 -4.91
C SER A 99 7.36 -11.46 -4.12
N ALA A 100 8.67 -11.46 -4.33
CA ALA A 100 9.59 -10.50 -3.72
C ALA A 100 9.22 -9.03 -4.04
N VAL A 101 8.55 -8.79 -5.17
CA VAL A 101 8.08 -7.44 -5.56
C VAL A 101 6.96 -6.97 -4.63
N VAL A 102 6.00 -7.83 -4.32
CA VAL A 102 4.90 -7.50 -3.39
C VAL A 102 5.48 -7.25 -1.99
N GLU A 103 6.33 -8.15 -1.52
CA GLU A 103 7.01 -8.04 -0.23
C GLU A 103 7.77 -6.71 -0.09
N LEU A 104 8.61 -6.37 -1.07
CA LEU A 104 9.39 -5.13 -1.08
C LEU A 104 8.50 -3.89 -1.03
N ARG A 105 7.40 -3.89 -1.77
CA ARG A 105 6.44 -2.78 -1.82
C ARG A 105 5.72 -2.57 -0.50
N LEU A 106 5.27 -3.67 0.14
CA LEU A 106 4.67 -3.62 1.46
C LEU A 106 5.66 -3.11 2.50
N LYS A 107 6.88 -3.68 2.55
CA LYS A 107 7.95 -3.23 3.46
C LYS A 107 8.30 -1.75 3.26
N SER A 108 8.38 -1.29 2.01
CA SER A 108 8.67 0.12 1.72
C SER A 108 7.58 1.05 2.24
N LEU A 109 6.32 0.64 2.18
CA LEU A 109 5.20 1.43 2.66
C LEU A 109 5.12 1.41 4.19
N ILE A 110 5.33 0.24 4.82
CA ILE A 110 5.45 0.10 6.27
C ILE A 110 6.50 1.07 6.81
N LYS A 111 7.71 1.04 6.25
CA LYS A 111 8.81 1.94 6.65
C LYS A 111 8.44 3.43 6.56
N GLU A 112 7.62 3.80 5.58
CA GLU A 112 7.13 5.17 5.48
C GLU A 112 6.09 5.47 6.56
N LEU A 113 5.17 4.56 6.86
CA LEU A 113 4.19 4.76 7.93
C LEU A 113 4.87 4.82 9.30
N GLU A 114 5.85 3.94 9.58
CA GLU A 114 6.65 3.97 10.81
C GLU A 114 7.40 5.29 10.99
N PHE A 115 7.84 5.93 9.91
CA PHE A 115 8.47 7.24 10.00
C PHE A 115 7.46 8.36 10.33
N LEU A 116 6.19 8.17 9.95
CA LEU A 116 5.14 9.16 10.12
C LEU A 116 4.41 9.04 11.46
N VAL A 117 4.43 7.86 12.10
CA VAL A 117 3.89 7.59 13.45
C VAL A 117 4.86 8.11 14.51
#